data_AF-A0A3L6QB49-F1
#
_entry.id   AF-A0A3L6QB49-F1
#
_cell.length_a   1.000
_cell.length_b   1.000
_cell.length_c   1.000
_cell.angle_alpha   90.00
_cell.angle_beta   90.00
_cell.angle_gamma   90.00
#
_symmetry.space_group_name_H-M   'P 1'
#
loop_
_entity.id
_entity.type
_entity.pdbx_description
1 polymer ?
#
loop_
_entity_poly.entity_id
_entity_poly.type
_entity_poly.pdbx_seq_one_letter_code
_entity_poly.pdbx_strand_id
1 'polypeptide(L)'
;MAVARDWTNLSDGDGVRDPRCGRLRVTIVTEQLTVLRHACTHAGLALEPLSGALAAGNAVVVKPSELAPSTSAFLAANIPKYLDPKAVKVVEGGADVGEKLMEHRWDKVLFTGSSRVGRLIMTKAAKHLTPVALELGSKCPCIVDWLDSNRDSQDSSCAPRQNDLDADYTQVAVNRIIGAKWSTCSGQACIAVDYVLVEEEFAPILIELLKSTLKRFFTKPEYMARILNEKHFNRLRDLLADRRVSASVVHGGHCNPKTLSIEPTLLLNPPLDSDIMTEEIFGPLLPIITVKKIEDSITFLKSKPKPLAIYAFTRNEKLKRRIIEETSSGSVTFNDAIVQYGLDSIPFGGVGHSGFGQYHGKYSFEMFSHKKAVLKRSFLIEFLFRYPPWDESKIGMLRHVYRFDYVSLFLALIGLRR
;
A
#
# COMPACT_ATOMS: atom_id res chain seq x y z
N MET A 1 -19.82 13.66 29.59
CA MET A 1 -20.74 12.69 30.23
C MET A 1 -21.72 12.21 29.16
N ALA A 2 -21.76 10.89 28.92
CA ALA A 2 -22.61 10.14 27.95
C ALA A 2 -22.52 10.60 26.49
N VAL A 3 -21.85 9.92 25.54
CA VAL A 3 -22.02 8.52 25.15
C VAL A 3 -20.65 7.92 24.81
N ALA A 4 -19.97 7.38 25.82
CA ALA A 4 -19.03 6.29 25.56
C ALA A 4 -19.90 5.05 25.35
N ARG A 5 -20.10 4.64 24.09
CA ARG A 5 -20.59 3.27 23.87
C ARG A 5 -19.51 2.36 24.43
N ASP A 6 -19.94 1.59 25.41
CA ASP A 6 -19.21 0.62 26.19
C ASP A 6 -18.67 -0.50 25.27
N TRP A 7 -17.58 -0.23 24.54
CA TRP A 7 -16.84 -1.25 23.78
C TRP A 7 -16.10 -2.23 24.71
N THR A 8 -16.16 -2.00 26.03
CA THR A 8 -15.72 -2.89 27.09
C THR A 8 -16.73 -4.01 27.41
N ASN A 9 -17.97 -3.94 26.89
CA ASN A 9 -18.97 -5.02 26.97
C ASN A 9 -18.99 -5.92 25.72
N LEU A 10 -17.84 -6.49 25.37
CA LEU A 10 -17.80 -7.87 24.86
C LEU A 10 -17.77 -8.85 26.06
N SER A 11 -18.50 -8.56 27.13
CA SER A 11 -18.94 -9.56 28.08
C SER A 11 -20.10 -10.32 27.43
N ASP A 12 -19.88 -11.60 27.13
CA ASP A 12 -20.85 -12.59 26.64
C ASP A 12 -21.10 -12.72 25.12
N GLY A 13 -20.25 -12.15 24.26
CA GLY A 13 -20.27 -12.42 22.81
C GLY A 13 -19.31 -13.52 22.36
N ASP A 14 -19.86 -14.70 22.04
CA ASP A 14 -19.33 -15.80 21.20
C ASP A 14 -17.81 -15.98 21.12
N GLY A 15 -17.23 -16.47 22.22
CA GLY A 15 -16.02 -17.26 22.09
C GLY A 15 -16.32 -18.52 21.28
N VAL A 16 -15.47 -18.88 20.32
CA VAL A 16 -15.53 -20.20 19.69
C VAL A 16 -15.37 -21.22 20.81
N ARG A 17 -16.47 -21.95 21.13
CA ARG A 17 -16.38 -23.12 21.99
C ARG A 17 -15.66 -24.18 21.19
N ASP A 18 -14.37 -24.28 21.42
CA ASP A 18 -13.66 -25.47 21.03
C ASP A 18 -13.96 -26.55 22.09
N PRO A 19 -14.72 -27.63 21.78
CA PRO A 19 -14.93 -28.73 22.71
C PRO A 19 -13.63 -29.42 23.14
N ARG A 20 -12.51 -29.12 22.46
CA ARG A 20 -11.19 -29.73 22.63
C ARG A 20 -10.32 -29.06 23.71
N CYS A 21 -10.60 -27.81 24.15
CA CYS A 21 -9.70 -27.12 25.09
C CYS A 21 -10.34 -25.90 25.80
N GLY A 22 -11.16 -26.13 26.83
CA GLY A 22 -11.68 -25.04 27.68
C GLY A 22 -12.36 -23.89 26.92
N ARG A 23 -12.45 -22.69 27.52
CA ARG A 23 -12.85 -21.49 26.77
C ARG A 23 -11.59 -20.83 26.21
N LEU A 24 -11.44 -20.85 24.89
CA LEU A 24 -10.45 -20.07 24.16
C LEU A 24 -11.06 -18.71 23.81
N ARG A 25 -10.36 -17.62 24.10
CA ARG A 25 -10.76 -16.27 23.69
C ARG A 25 -9.54 -15.52 23.17
N VAL A 26 -9.68 -14.85 22.03
CA VAL A 26 -8.75 -13.82 21.60
C VAL A 26 -9.28 -12.50 22.14
N THR A 27 -8.49 -11.81 22.96
CA THR A 27 -8.81 -10.49 23.48
C THR A 27 -7.89 -9.48 22.81
N ILE A 28 -8.47 -8.37 22.37
CA ILE A 28 -7.70 -7.26 21.82
C ILE A 28 -7.23 -6.40 22.99
N VAL A 29 -5.92 -6.21 23.09
CA VAL A 29 -5.28 -5.38 24.12
C VAL A 29 -4.68 -4.16 23.44
N THR A 30 -4.86 -3.01 24.08
CA THR A 30 -4.32 -1.73 23.61
C THR A 30 -2.80 -1.73 23.75
N GLU A 31 -2.10 -1.26 22.73
CA GLU A 31 -0.68 -0.89 22.84
C GLU A 31 -0.63 0.57 23.34
N GLN A 32 0.35 0.92 24.15
CA GLN A 32 0.33 2.17 24.93
C GLN A 32 1.24 3.27 24.39
N LEU A 33 1.63 3.30 23.11
CA LEU A 33 2.23 4.48 22.49
C LEU A 33 2.48 4.28 20.99
N THR A 34 1.85 5.09 20.13
CA THR A 34 2.08 5.07 18.68
C THR A 34 2.68 6.38 18.16
N VAL A 35 3.81 6.34 17.44
CA VAL A 35 4.27 7.49 16.62
C VAL A 35 3.75 7.38 15.22
N LEU A 36 3.18 8.47 14.73
CA LEU A 36 2.84 8.63 13.34
C LEU A 36 3.75 9.70 12.70
N ARG A 37 4.70 9.26 11.87
CA ARG A 37 5.59 10.14 11.11
C ARG A 37 5.13 10.18 9.66
N HIS A 38 4.64 11.34 9.21
CA HIS A 38 4.11 11.49 7.85
C HIS A 38 5.07 12.28 6.97
N ALA A 39 5.41 11.71 5.82
CA ALA A 39 5.90 12.45 4.67
C ALA A 39 4.80 12.45 3.60
N CYS A 40 4.01 13.54 3.52
CA CYS A 40 3.57 14.22 2.29
C CYS A 40 2.51 15.29 2.62
N THR A 41 2.13 16.09 1.63
CA THR A 41 1.25 17.27 1.63
C THR A 41 -0.21 17.07 2.02
N HIS A 42 -0.61 15.85 2.40
CA HIS A 42 -2.01 15.49 2.58
C HIS A 42 -2.37 15.29 4.05
N ALA A 43 -3.30 16.10 4.57
CA ALA A 43 -3.78 15.97 5.96
C ALA A 43 -4.38 14.58 6.25
N GLY A 44 -4.97 13.93 5.26
CA GLY A 44 -5.53 12.58 5.38
C GLY A 44 -4.50 11.53 5.78
N LEU A 45 -3.25 11.64 5.29
CA LEU A 45 -2.19 10.72 5.70
C LEU A 45 -1.92 10.81 7.20
N ALA A 46 -2.17 11.97 7.84
CA ALA A 46 -2.03 12.13 9.28
C ALA A 46 -3.25 11.71 10.09
N LEU A 47 -4.44 12.05 9.61
CA LEU A 47 -5.68 11.87 10.35
C LEU A 47 -6.23 10.45 10.27
N GLU A 48 -6.06 9.76 9.14
CA GLU A 48 -6.55 8.40 8.96
C GLU A 48 -5.90 7.38 9.92
N PRO A 49 -4.56 7.28 10.01
CA PRO A 49 -3.95 6.36 10.96
C PRO A 49 -4.11 6.83 12.41
N LEU A 50 -4.22 8.15 12.66
CA LEU A 50 -4.58 8.68 13.99
C LEU A 50 -5.95 8.15 14.43
N SER A 51 -6.95 8.19 13.56
CA SER A 51 -8.29 7.65 13.84
C SER A 51 -8.24 6.17 14.22
N GLY A 52 -7.49 5.37 13.45
CA GLY A 52 -7.31 3.95 13.74
C GLY A 52 -6.60 3.66 15.07
N ALA A 53 -5.54 4.40 15.37
CA ALA A 53 -4.79 4.25 16.62
C ALA A 53 -5.66 4.61 17.84
N LEU A 54 -6.44 5.70 17.75
CA LEU A 54 -7.39 6.09 18.79
C LEU A 54 -8.51 5.08 18.97
N ALA A 55 -9.05 4.54 17.87
CA ALA A 55 -10.05 3.48 17.92
C ALA A 55 -9.51 2.21 18.61
N ALA A 56 -8.21 1.93 18.45
CA ALA A 56 -7.52 0.86 19.15
C ALA A 56 -7.06 1.24 20.59
N GLY A 57 -7.44 2.41 21.10
CA GLY A 57 -7.18 2.84 22.47
C GLY A 57 -5.74 3.29 22.76
N ASN A 58 -5.00 3.71 21.74
CA ASN A 58 -3.60 4.15 21.88
C ASN A 58 -3.51 5.65 22.24
N ALA A 59 -2.48 6.02 22.99
CA ALA A 59 -1.95 7.38 22.99
C ALA A 59 -1.05 7.59 21.76
N VAL A 60 -1.08 8.79 21.18
CA VAL A 60 -0.51 9.05 19.85
C VAL A 60 0.32 10.33 19.83
N VAL A 61 1.50 10.25 19.21
CA VAL A 61 2.27 11.42 18.80
C VAL A 61 2.27 11.50 17.28
N VAL A 62 1.71 12.59 16.75
CA VAL A 62 1.69 12.91 15.33
C VAL A 62 2.85 13.86 15.04
N LYS A 63 3.72 13.51 14.09
CA LYS A 63 4.77 14.39 13.57
C LYS A 63 4.50 14.70 12.08
N PRO A 64 3.79 15.81 11.78
CA PRO A 64 3.50 16.21 10.40
C PRO A 64 4.77 16.56 9.62
N SER A 65 4.72 16.49 8.29
CA SER A 65 5.86 16.83 7.44
C SER A 65 6.16 18.33 7.48
N GLU A 66 7.43 18.67 7.70
CA GLU A 66 7.95 20.04 7.55
C GLU A 66 7.84 20.57 6.12
N LEU A 67 7.67 19.68 5.13
CA LEU A 67 7.51 20.05 3.73
C LEU A 67 6.10 20.56 3.39
N ALA A 68 5.16 20.46 4.34
CA ALA A 68 3.80 20.99 4.22
C ALA A 68 3.48 21.91 5.42
N PRO A 69 4.18 23.05 5.56
CA PRO A 69 4.17 23.86 6.78
C PRO A 69 2.77 24.38 7.15
N SER A 70 1.96 24.78 6.17
CA SER A 70 0.58 25.24 6.43
C SER A 70 -0.30 24.12 7.00
N THR A 71 -0.16 22.89 6.47
CA THR A 71 -0.89 21.73 6.98
C THR A 71 -0.37 21.31 8.36
N SER A 72 0.95 21.32 8.56
CA SER A 72 1.57 21.05 9.86
C SER A 72 1.05 21.99 10.94
N ALA A 73 1.11 23.30 10.68
CA ALA A 73 0.66 24.33 11.61
C ALA A 73 -0.86 24.22 11.87
N PHE A 74 -1.65 23.93 10.83
CA PHE A 74 -3.08 23.69 10.99
C PHE A 74 -3.38 22.52 11.92
N LEU A 75 -2.69 21.38 11.74
CA LEU A 75 -2.86 20.20 12.59
C LEU A 75 -2.44 20.50 14.04
N ALA A 76 -1.28 21.14 14.22
CA ALA A 76 -0.76 21.51 15.54
C ALA A 76 -1.69 22.48 16.29
N ALA A 77 -2.27 23.45 15.59
CA ALA A 77 -3.16 24.45 16.17
C ALA A 77 -4.55 23.91 16.50
N ASN A 78 -5.04 22.88 15.78
CA ASN A 78 -6.43 22.44 15.89
C ASN A 78 -6.61 21.12 16.64
N ILE A 79 -5.72 20.12 16.48
CA ILE A 79 -5.86 18.84 17.17
C ILE A 79 -6.07 18.99 18.69
N PRO A 80 -5.30 19.81 19.42
CA PRO A 80 -5.45 19.98 20.87
C PRO A 80 -6.77 20.64 21.31
N LYS A 81 -7.51 21.29 20.39
CA LYS A 81 -8.82 21.88 20.69
C LYS A 81 -9.95 20.85 20.74
N TYR A 82 -9.75 19.71 20.07
CA TYR A 82 -10.79 18.69 19.89
C TYR A 82 -10.44 17.35 20.56
N LEU A 83 -9.15 17.03 20.73
CA LEU A 83 -8.67 15.78 21.32
C LEU A 83 -7.93 16.04 22.64
N ASP A 84 -7.90 15.03 23.52
CA ASP A 84 -7.18 15.12 24.80
C ASP A 84 -5.68 15.37 24.57
N PRO A 85 -5.13 16.53 25.00
CA PRO A 85 -3.73 16.89 24.75
C PRO A 85 -2.72 16.04 25.54
N LYS A 86 -3.18 15.24 26.52
CA LYS A 86 -2.33 14.24 27.19
C LYS A 86 -2.23 12.96 26.38
N ALA A 87 -3.30 12.58 25.68
CA ALA A 87 -3.35 11.36 24.87
C ALA A 87 -2.86 11.57 23.44
N VAL A 88 -3.08 12.76 22.86
CA VAL A 88 -2.70 13.10 21.49
C VAL A 88 -1.84 14.35 21.47
N LYS A 89 -0.60 14.22 20.98
CA LYS A 89 0.29 15.37 20.78
C LYS A 89 0.67 15.52 19.32
N VAL A 90 0.77 16.76 18.87
CA VAL A 90 1.37 17.10 17.58
C VAL A 90 2.74 17.70 17.85
N VAL A 91 3.77 17.16 17.21
CA VAL A 91 5.15 17.62 17.34
C VAL A 91 5.64 18.02 15.96
N GLU A 92 5.79 19.33 15.73
CA GLU A 92 6.32 19.87 14.49
C GLU A 92 7.85 19.86 14.48
N GLY A 93 8.45 19.93 13.30
CA GLY A 93 9.89 20.05 13.12
C GLY A 93 10.41 19.19 11.99
N GLY A 94 11.72 19.20 11.75
CA GLY A 94 12.36 18.53 10.63
C GLY A 94 12.78 17.08 10.87
N ALA A 95 13.83 16.67 10.18
CA ALA A 95 14.47 15.38 10.38
C ALA A 95 15.05 15.21 11.80
N ASP A 96 15.62 16.27 12.37
CA ASP A 96 16.22 16.32 13.70
C ASP A 96 15.19 15.99 14.82
N VAL A 97 13.99 16.56 14.73
CA VAL A 97 12.89 16.26 15.66
C VAL A 97 12.42 14.82 15.50
N GLY A 98 12.30 14.35 14.24
CA GLY A 98 11.96 12.95 13.97
C GLY A 98 13.01 11.97 14.51
N GLU A 99 14.29 12.34 14.47
CA GLU A 99 15.38 11.54 15.01
C GLU A 99 15.36 11.43 16.53
N LYS A 100 15.08 12.54 17.23
CA LYS A 100 14.89 12.60 18.68
C LYS A 100 13.66 11.82 19.13
N LEU A 101 12.54 11.95 18.40
CA LEU A 101 11.34 11.15 18.69
C LEU A 101 11.65 9.65 18.69
N MET A 102 12.44 9.18 17.72
CA MET A 102 12.83 7.78 17.60
C MET A 102 13.87 7.31 18.63
N GLU A 103 14.35 8.18 19.52
CA GLU A 103 15.18 7.77 20.68
C GLU A 103 14.33 7.27 21.84
N HIS A 104 13.07 7.74 21.92
CA HIS A 104 12.10 7.25 22.91
C HIS A 104 11.63 5.82 22.57
N ARG A 105 11.14 5.12 23.61
CA ARG A 105 10.52 3.81 23.47
C ARG A 105 9.07 3.99 23.05
N TRP A 106 8.69 3.32 21.95
CA TRP A 106 7.33 3.29 21.41
C TRP A 106 6.84 1.86 21.34
N ASP A 107 5.55 1.66 21.49
CA ASP A 107 4.94 0.34 21.29
C ASP A 107 4.67 0.08 19.81
N LYS A 108 4.42 1.13 19.03
CA LYS A 108 4.27 1.05 17.57
C LYS A 108 4.78 2.32 16.89
N VAL A 109 5.33 2.19 15.68
CA VAL A 109 5.63 3.33 14.81
C VAL A 109 5.04 3.08 13.42
N LEU A 110 4.24 4.02 12.92
CA LEU A 110 3.88 4.07 11.51
C LEU A 110 4.62 5.22 10.83
N PHE A 111 5.24 4.91 9.70
CA PHE A 111 5.95 5.87 8.87
C PHE A 111 5.50 5.78 7.42
N THR A 112 5.09 6.92 6.85
CA THR A 112 4.86 7.06 5.41
C THR A 112 5.95 7.92 4.80
N GLY A 113 6.61 7.44 3.74
CA GLY A 113 7.62 8.24 3.02
C GLY A 113 8.62 7.44 2.19
N SER A 114 9.85 7.95 2.05
CA SER A 114 10.86 7.29 1.22
C SER A 114 11.45 6.02 1.87
N SER A 115 11.78 5.02 1.06
CA SER A 115 12.41 3.77 1.54
C SER A 115 13.74 4.00 2.26
N ARG A 116 14.50 5.03 1.86
CA ARG A 116 15.72 5.47 2.56
C ARG A 116 15.44 5.85 4.01
N VAL A 117 14.41 6.65 4.27
CA VAL A 117 14.04 7.07 5.63
C VAL A 117 13.38 5.91 6.38
N GLY A 118 12.59 5.06 5.71
CA GLY A 118 12.02 3.84 6.29
C GLY A 118 13.07 2.92 6.91
N ARG A 119 14.21 2.73 6.22
CA ARG A 119 15.36 1.97 6.77
C ARG A 119 15.95 2.60 8.04
N LEU A 120 16.04 3.93 8.09
CA LEU A 120 16.52 4.65 9.28
C LEU A 120 15.54 4.48 10.46
N ILE A 121 14.23 4.59 10.19
CA ILE A 121 13.18 4.35 11.19
C ILE A 121 13.30 2.93 11.75
N MET A 122 13.37 1.92 10.89
CA MET A 122 13.47 0.52 11.31
C MET A 122 14.76 0.26 12.13
N THR A 123 15.88 0.87 11.73
CA THR A 123 17.15 0.77 12.47
C THR A 123 17.04 1.35 13.88
N LYS A 124 16.37 2.51 14.04
CA LYS A 124 16.17 3.11 15.37
C LYS A 124 15.16 2.32 16.20
N ALA A 125 14.06 1.86 15.59
CA ALA A 125 13.03 1.06 16.23
C ALA A 125 13.57 -0.27 16.80
N ALA A 126 14.55 -0.87 16.12
CA ALA A 126 15.19 -2.11 16.57
C ALA A 126 15.84 -2.02 17.95
N LYS A 127 16.30 -0.82 18.38
CA LYS A 127 16.88 -0.60 19.71
C LYS A 127 15.91 -0.92 20.86
N HIS A 128 14.61 -0.75 20.61
CA HIS A 128 13.54 -0.97 21.58
C HIS A 128 12.65 -2.17 21.23
N LEU A 129 13.02 -2.94 20.18
CA LEU A 129 12.18 -3.97 19.58
C LEU A 129 10.78 -3.47 19.21
N THR A 130 10.68 -2.19 18.82
CA THR A 130 9.42 -1.56 18.46
C THR A 130 8.95 -2.07 17.09
N PRO A 131 7.76 -2.67 16.98
CA PRO A 131 7.18 -2.99 15.68
C PRO A 131 6.91 -1.72 14.87
N VAL A 132 7.17 -1.79 13.56
CA VAL A 132 6.94 -0.68 12.64
C VAL A 132 5.95 -1.06 11.54
N ALA A 133 5.18 -0.10 11.06
CA ALA A 133 4.47 -0.15 9.79
C ALA A 133 5.09 0.90 8.86
N LEU A 134 5.54 0.49 7.69
CA LEU A 134 6.21 1.35 6.72
C LEU A 134 5.37 1.41 5.46
N GLU A 135 4.90 2.60 5.10
CA GLU A 135 4.19 2.90 3.86
C GLU A 135 5.14 3.65 2.93
N LEU A 136 5.75 2.95 1.98
CA LEU A 136 6.88 3.47 1.22
C LEU A 136 6.55 3.70 -0.25
N GLY A 137 7.21 4.68 -0.84
CA GLY A 137 7.15 4.95 -2.27
C GLY A 137 7.72 3.82 -3.13
N SER A 138 7.28 3.75 -4.39
CA SER A 138 7.76 2.77 -5.36
C SER A 138 7.32 3.13 -6.79
N LYS A 139 7.94 2.52 -7.80
CA LYS A 139 7.53 2.70 -9.19
C LYS A 139 6.32 1.82 -9.52
N CYS A 140 5.10 2.34 -9.33
CA CYS A 140 3.87 1.61 -9.64
C CYS A 140 3.67 1.47 -11.18
N PRO A 141 3.70 0.25 -11.74
CA PRO A 141 3.50 0.03 -13.16
C PRO A 141 2.03 0.14 -13.58
N CYS A 142 1.81 0.46 -14.85
CA CYS A 142 0.53 0.33 -15.52
C CYS A 142 0.66 -0.47 -16.81
N ILE A 143 0.11 -1.68 -16.86
CA ILE A 143 0.07 -2.52 -18.05
C ILE A 143 -1.14 -2.11 -18.90
N VAL A 144 -0.95 -1.88 -20.20
CA VAL A 144 -2.02 -1.56 -21.14
C VAL A 144 -2.02 -2.58 -22.27
N ASP A 145 -2.90 -3.56 -22.15
CA ASP A 145 -3.10 -4.67 -23.11
C ASP A 145 -4.21 -4.33 -24.13
N TRP A 146 -5.22 -3.63 -23.65
CA TRP A 146 -6.50 -3.50 -24.33
C TRP A 146 -6.54 -2.30 -25.28
N LEU A 147 -5.59 -2.26 -26.21
CA LEU A 147 -5.56 -1.28 -27.32
C LEU A 147 -5.92 -1.92 -28.67
N ASP A 148 -6.08 -3.24 -28.71
CA ASP A 148 -6.55 -3.97 -29.88
C ASP A 148 -7.99 -4.45 -29.68
N SER A 149 -8.93 -3.84 -30.41
CA SER A 149 -10.33 -4.29 -30.47
C SER A 149 -10.48 -5.67 -31.13
N ASN A 150 -9.50 -6.13 -31.91
CA ASN A 150 -9.58 -7.38 -32.66
C ASN A 150 -9.06 -8.60 -31.88
N ARG A 151 -8.22 -8.44 -30.86
CA ARG A 151 -7.72 -9.58 -30.04
C ARG A 151 -8.82 -10.31 -29.27
N ASP A 152 -9.83 -9.58 -28.80
CA ASP A 152 -10.98 -10.15 -28.08
C ASP A 152 -11.88 -11.01 -29.00
N SER A 153 -11.73 -10.90 -30.33
CA SER A 153 -12.53 -11.66 -31.31
C SER A 153 -12.02 -13.10 -31.57
N GLN A 154 -10.82 -13.44 -31.08
CA GLN A 154 -10.23 -14.78 -31.25
C GLN A 154 -10.54 -15.76 -30.10
N ASP A 155 -11.11 -15.28 -28.99
CA ASP A 155 -11.64 -16.16 -27.94
C ASP A 155 -13.12 -16.45 -28.22
N SER A 156 -13.40 -17.59 -28.83
CA SER A 156 -14.75 -18.05 -29.19
C SER A 156 -15.70 -18.27 -27.99
N SER A 157 -15.22 -18.10 -26.74
CA SER A 157 -16.07 -18.09 -25.55
C SER A 157 -16.64 -16.70 -25.20
N CYS A 158 -16.10 -15.64 -25.82
CA CYS A 158 -16.60 -14.28 -25.71
C CYS A 158 -17.44 -13.96 -26.95
N ALA A 159 -18.76 -13.74 -26.78
CA ALA A 159 -19.66 -13.44 -27.89
C ALA A 159 -19.17 -12.23 -28.73
N PRO A 160 -19.25 -12.28 -30.07
CA PRO A 160 -18.82 -11.18 -30.92
C PRO A 160 -19.72 -9.97 -30.68
N ARG A 161 -19.12 -8.81 -30.43
CA ARG A 161 -19.86 -7.53 -30.44
C ARG A 161 -19.51 -6.78 -31.71
N GLN A 162 -20.36 -6.95 -32.70
CA GLN A 162 -20.49 -6.01 -33.81
C GLN A 162 -20.94 -4.65 -33.24
N ASN A 163 -20.23 -3.57 -33.60
CA ASN A 163 -20.56 -2.13 -33.46
C ASN A 163 -19.74 -1.34 -32.41
N ASP A 164 -18.84 -0.48 -32.89
CA ASP A 164 -18.45 0.89 -32.43
C ASP A 164 -18.21 1.19 -30.93
N LEU A 165 -18.20 0.22 -30.02
CA LEU A 165 -18.08 0.43 -28.57
C LEU A 165 -16.65 0.36 -28.01
N ASP A 166 -15.67 -0.13 -28.77
CA ASP A 166 -14.30 -0.30 -28.26
C ASP A 166 -13.54 1.02 -28.11
N ALA A 167 -13.94 2.06 -28.85
CA ALA A 167 -13.41 3.42 -28.72
C ALA A 167 -13.71 4.05 -27.34
N ASP A 168 -14.82 3.67 -26.69
CA ASP A 168 -15.22 4.21 -25.38
C ASP A 168 -14.27 3.71 -24.28
N TYR A 169 -14.00 2.41 -24.26
CA TYR A 169 -13.18 1.83 -23.19
C TYR A 169 -11.70 2.22 -23.25
N THR A 170 -11.12 2.27 -24.45
CA THR A 170 -9.75 2.75 -24.62
C THR A 170 -9.62 4.19 -24.13
N GLN A 171 -10.59 5.04 -24.47
CA GLN A 171 -10.62 6.42 -24.00
C GLN A 171 -10.82 6.49 -22.48
N VAL A 172 -11.63 5.61 -21.88
CA VAL A 172 -11.80 5.49 -20.43
C VAL A 172 -10.48 5.10 -19.76
N ALA A 173 -9.73 4.14 -20.31
CA ALA A 173 -8.41 3.74 -19.80
C ALA A 173 -7.43 4.92 -19.83
N VAL A 174 -7.37 5.65 -20.95
CA VAL A 174 -6.53 6.85 -21.10
C VAL A 174 -6.91 7.93 -20.08
N ASN A 175 -8.21 8.21 -19.89
CA ASN A 175 -8.69 9.16 -18.89
C ASN A 175 -8.25 8.77 -17.48
N ARG A 176 -8.38 7.47 -17.13
CA ARG A 176 -7.99 6.92 -15.82
C ARG A 176 -6.48 6.97 -15.59
N ILE A 177 -5.68 6.63 -16.60
CA ILE A 177 -4.21 6.75 -16.53
C ILE A 177 -3.81 8.22 -16.32
N ILE A 178 -4.43 9.15 -17.05
CA ILE A 178 -4.15 10.58 -16.88
C ILE A 178 -4.54 11.06 -15.48
N GLY A 179 -5.71 10.65 -15.00
CA GLY A 179 -6.13 10.94 -13.63
C GLY A 179 -5.13 10.39 -12.60
N ALA A 180 -4.70 9.15 -12.75
CA ALA A 180 -3.76 8.52 -11.82
C ALA A 180 -2.34 9.11 -11.88
N LYS A 181 -1.94 9.74 -12.99
CA LYS A 181 -0.62 10.35 -13.13
C LYS A 181 -0.59 11.84 -12.81
N TRP A 182 -1.56 12.62 -13.28
CA TRP A 182 -1.46 14.08 -13.31
C TRP A 182 -2.57 14.82 -12.59
N SER A 183 -3.49 14.12 -11.91
CA SER A 183 -4.61 14.75 -11.18
C SER A 183 -4.12 15.70 -10.06
N THR A 184 -4.87 15.82 -8.97
CA THR A 184 -4.71 16.87 -7.94
C THR A 184 -3.32 17.02 -7.33
N CYS A 185 -2.40 16.06 -7.50
CA CYS A 185 -1.04 16.10 -6.97
C CYS A 185 0.09 16.16 -8.02
N SER A 186 -0.17 16.30 -9.32
CA SER A 186 0.90 16.35 -10.36
C SER A 186 1.86 15.14 -10.30
N GLY A 187 1.33 13.95 -9.99
CA GLY A 187 2.11 12.71 -9.90
C GLY A 187 2.89 12.53 -8.60
N GLN A 188 2.73 13.43 -7.63
CA GLN A 188 3.35 13.37 -6.30
C GLN A 188 2.53 12.47 -5.35
N ALA A 189 2.32 11.21 -5.73
CA ALA A 189 1.66 10.20 -4.92
C ALA A 189 2.33 8.83 -5.06
N CYS A 190 2.49 8.10 -3.95
CA CYS A 190 3.16 6.79 -3.92
C CYS A 190 2.44 5.72 -4.75
N ILE A 191 1.14 5.93 -5.01
CA ILE A 191 0.27 5.07 -5.82
C ILE A 191 -0.04 5.65 -7.20
N ALA A 192 0.57 6.79 -7.57
CA ALA A 192 0.44 7.30 -8.93
C ALA A 192 1.03 6.30 -9.92
N VAL A 193 0.52 6.28 -11.15
CA VAL A 193 1.18 5.52 -12.23
C VAL A 193 2.58 6.11 -12.41
N ASP A 194 3.60 5.29 -12.24
CA ASP A 194 4.98 5.75 -12.38
C ASP A 194 5.44 5.57 -13.83
N TYR A 195 5.16 4.42 -14.43
CA TYR A 195 5.43 4.12 -15.85
C TYR A 195 4.35 3.19 -16.43
N VAL A 196 4.25 3.20 -17.76
CA VAL A 196 3.36 2.34 -18.54
C VAL A 196 4.15 1.25 -19.26
N LEU A 197 3.57 0.04 -19.36
CA LEU A 197 4.01 -1.05 -20.21
C LEU A 197 2.93 -1.30 -21.27
N VAL A 198 3.32 -1.32 -22.54
CA VAL A 198 2.42 -1.50 -23.69
C VAL A 198 3.15 -2.25 -24.80
N GLU A 199 2.44 -2.98 -25.66
CA GLU A 199 3.10 -3.59 -26.82
C GLU A 199 3.61 -2.54 -27.82
N GLU A 200 4.73 -2.84 -28.47
CA GLU A 200 5.41 -1.93 -29.38
C GLU A 200 4.50 -1.39 -30.49
N GLU A 201 3.64 -2.24 -31.04
CA GLU A 201 2.69 -1.86 -32.10
C GLU A 201 1.60 -0.88 -31.63
N PHE A 202 1.22 -0.90 -30.34
CA PHE A 202 0.17 -0.04 -29.79
C PHE A 202 0.70 1.23 -29.12
N ALA A 203 2.01 1.33 -28.89
CA ALA A 203 2.61 2.49 -28.24
C ALA A 203 2.32 3.82 -28.98
N PRO A 204 2.42 3.91 -30.33
CA PRO A 204 2.08 5.15 -31.04
C PRO A 204 0.63 5.58 -30.83
N ILE A 205 -0.31 4.62 -30.83
CA ILE A 205 -1.75 4.87 -30.62
C ILE A 205 -1.99 5.43 -29.23
N LEU A 206 -1.44 4.78 -28.20
CA LEU A 206 -1.57 5.21 -26.82
C LEU A 206 -1.00 6.62 -26.61
N ILE A 207 0.16 6.92 -27.19
CA ILE A 207 0.81 8.23 -27.09
C ILE A 207 -0.09 9.33 -27.66
N GLU A 208 -0.67 9.13 -28.84
CA GLU A 208 -1.54 10.14 -29.45
C GLU A 208 -2.84 10.35 -28.66
N LEU A 209 -3.42 9.29 -28.10
CA LEU A 209 -4.58 9.39 -27.21
C LEU A 209 -4.26 10.11 -25.90
N LEU A 210 -3.09 9.83 -25.31
CA LEU A 210 -2.62 10.55 -24.13
C LEU A 210 -2.41 12.03 -24.44
N LYS A 211 -1.72 12.36 -25.55
CA LYS A 211 -1.50 13.75 -25.98
C LYS A 211 -2.80 14.52 -26.19
N SER A 212 -3.76 13.93 -26.91
CA SER A 212 -5.04 14.58 -27.20
C SER A 212 -5.86 14.80 -25.93
N THR A 213 -5.87 13.81 -25.04
CA THR A 213 -6.60 13.88 -23.78
C THR A 213 -5.97 14.84 -22.79
N LEU A 214 -4.63 14.89 -22.71
CA LEU A 214 -3.89 15.86 -21.90
C LEU A 214 -4.24 17.30 -22.30
N LYS A 215 -4.26 17.60 -23.61
CA LYS A 215 -4.67 18.93 -24.12
C LYS A 215 -6.11 19.29 -23.74
N ARG A 216 -7.00 18.30 -23.69
CA ARG A 216 -8.41 18.48 -23.31
C ARG A 216 -8.59 18.69 -21.80
N PHE A 217 -7.84 17.97 -20.98
CA PHE A 217 -7.98 18.00 -19.52
C PHE A 217 -7.25 19.18 -18.87
N PHE A 218 -6.04 19.49 -19.36
CA PHE A 218 -5.18 20.52 -18.79
C PHE A 218 -5.11 21.73 -19.71
N THR A 219 -6.23 22.44 -19.85
CA THR A 219 -6.30 23.68 -20.64
C THR A 219 -5.71 24.88 -19.92
N LYS A 220 -5.55 24.78 -18.60
CA LYS A 220 -5.01 25.85 -17.75
C LYS A 220 -3.95 25.30 -16.77
N PRO A 221 -2.85 26.03 -16.53
CA PRO A 221 -1.82 25.61 -15.59
C PRO A 221 -2.31 25.44 -14.14
N GLU A 222 -3.42 26.06 -13.74
CA GLU A 222 -3.96 25.98 -12.37
C GLU A 222 -4.63 24.64 -12.04
N TYR A 223 -5.00 23.84 -13.05
CA TYR A 223 -5.67 22.56 -12.84
C TYR A 223 -4.75 21.46 -12.29
N MET A 224 -3.45 21.76 -12.21
CA MET A 224 -2.44 20.85 -11.69
C MET A 224 -1.70 21.49 -10.52
N ALA A 225 -1.44 20.69 -9.48
CA ALA A 225 -0.58 21.11 -8.39
C ALA A 225 0.83 21.49 -8.89
N ARG A 226 1.50 22.36 -8.12
CA ARG A 226 2.92 22.64 -8.32
C ARG A 226 3.78 21.55 -7.68
N ILE A 227 5.03 21.48 -8.08
CA ILE A 227 6.01 20.64 -7.42
C ILE A 227 6.29 21.22 -6.03
N LEU A 228 6.36 20.33 -5.05
CA LEU A 228 6.38 20.64 -3.61
C LEU A 228 7.33 21.76 -3.20
N ASN A 229 8.55 21.75 -3.72
CA ASN A 229 9.58 22.76 -3.45
C ASN A 229 10.65 22.73 -4.54
N GLU A 230 11.58 23.70 -4.49
CA GLU A 230 12.71 23.82 -5.41
C GLU A 230 13.58 22.56 -5.49
N LYS A 231 13.80 21.87 -4.37
CA LYS A 231 14.61 20.64 -4.34
C LYS A 231 13.97 19.53 -5.16
N HIS A 232 12.67 19.28 -4.97
CA HIS A 232 11.95 18.27 -5.75
C HIS A 232 11.80 18.69 -7.22
N PHE A 233 11.61 19.99 -7.48
CA PHE A 233 11.56 20.53 -8.84
C PHE A 233 12.88 20.33 -9.59
N ASN A 234 13.99 20.71 -8.97
CA ASN A 234 15.33 20.56 -9.54
C ASN A 234 15.63 19.08 -9.82
N ARG A 235 15.34 18.17 -8.87
CA ARG A 235 15.50 16.73 -9.10
C ARG A 235 14.75 16.26 -10.36
N LEU A 236 13.47 16.60 -10.49
CA LEU A 236 12.65 16.20 -11.65
C LEU A 236 13.16 16.81 -12.97
N ARG A 237 13.57 18.08 -12.94
CA ARG A 237 14.19 18.74 -14.10
C ARG A 237 15.49 18.05 -14.49
N ASP A 238 16.31 17.67 -13.51
CA ASP A 238 17.60 17.04 -13.75
C ASP A 238 17.44 15.62 -14.34
N LEU A 239 16.37 14.89 -13.99
CA LEU A 239 15.99 13.65 -14.69
C LEU A 239 15.73 13.88 -16.19
N LEU A 240 15.07 14.99 -16.55
CA LEU A 240 14.81 15.35 -17.95
C LEU A 240 16.05 15.92 -18.67
N ALA A 241 17.00 16.47 -17.93
CA ALA A 241 18.21 17.06 -18.47
C ALA A 241 19.25 16.01 -18.91
N ASP A 242 19.16 14.76 -18.46
CA ASP A 242 19.95 13.67 -19.01
C ASP A 242 19.68 13.57 -20.52
N ARG A 243 20.74 13.69 -21.33
CA ARG A 243 20.66 13.68 -22.80
C ARG A 243 19.96 12.43 -23.35
N ARG A 244 20.18 11.25 -22.75
CA ARG A 244 19.56 10.00 -23.20
C ARG A 244 18.07 9.97 -22.87
N VAL A 245 17.67 10.59 -21.75
CA VAL A 245 16.27 10.71 -21.34
C VAL A 245 15.56 11.78 -22.17
N SER A 246 16.17 12.95 -22.36
CA SER A 246 15.62 14.04 -23.17
C SER A 246 15.30 13.59 -24.61
N ALA A 247 16.14 12.74 -25.21
CA ALA A 247 15.91 12.17 -26.54
C ALA A 247 14.66 11.28 -26.63
N SER A 248 14.14 10.79 -25.50
CA SER A 248 12.93 9.96 -25.43
C SER A 248 11.65 10.76 -25.24
N VAL A 249 11.73 12.08 -25.03
CA VAL A 249 10.54 12.93 -24.79
C VAL A 249 9.71 13.05 -26.08
N VAL A 250 8.45 12.62 -26.01
CA VAL A 250 7.50 12.68 -27.14
C VAL A 250 6.38 13.71 -26.94
N HIS A 251 6.24 14.26 -25.73
CA HIS A 251 5.30 15.32 -25.39
C HIS A 251 5.73 16.05 -24.11
N GLY A 252 5.48 17.37 -24.02
CA GLY A 252 5.76 18.18 -22.84
C GLY A 252 7.24 18.48 -22.65
N GLY A 253 7.71 18.44 -21.41
CA GLY A 253 9.11 18.65 -21.02
C GLY A 253 9.45 20.08 -20.60
N HIS A 254 8.55 21.05 -20.75
CA HIS A 254 8.82 22.40 -20.27
C HIS A 254 8.78 22.47 -18.74
N CYS A 255 9.76 23.17 -18.18
CA CYS A 255 9.92 23.37 -16.74
C CYS A 255 9.98 24.87 -16.44
N ASN A 256 9.11 25.36 -15.54
CA ASN A 256 9.14 26.74 -15.09
C ASN A 256 9.56 26.81 -13.60
N PRO A 257 10.80 27.24 -13.31
CA PRO A 257 11.30 27.32 -11.94
C PRO A 257 10.60 28.39 -11.10
N LYS A 258 10.06 29.45 -11.71
CA LYS A 258 9.39 30.54 -10.98
C LYS A 258 8.08 30.07 -10.33
N THR A 259 7.39 29.16 -11.00
CA THR A 259 6.11 28.60 -10.54
C THR A 259 6.22 27.18 -10.02
N LEU A 260 7.44 26.61 -9.99
CA LEU A 260 7.71 25.21 -9.67
C LEU A 260 6.80 24.24 -10.44
N SER A 261 6.60 24.50 -11.74
CA SER A 261 5.70 23.70 -12.57
C SER A 261 6.45 22.97 -13.68
N ILE A 262 6.09 21.72 -13.89
CA ILE A 262 6.61 20.88 -14.97
C ILE A 262 5.40 20.41 -15.79
N GLU A 263 5.47 20.56 -17.11
CA GLU A 263 4.38 20.12 -18.00
C GLU A 263 4.17 18.60 -17.93
N PRO A 264 2.94 18.13 -18.19
CA PRO A 264 2.70 16.70 -18.42
C PRO A 264 3.64 16.17 -19.50
N THR A 265 4.56 15.28 -19.10
CA THR A 265 5.63 14.85 -19.99
C THR A 265 5.52 13.36 -20.26
N LEU A 266 5.55 12.98 -21.55
CA LEU A 266 5.55 11.59 -21.99
C LEU A 266 6.94 11.23 -22.52
N LEU A 267 7.47 10.08 -22.12
CA LEU A 267 8.78 9.59 -22.57
C LEU A 267 8.62 8.19 -23.18
N LEU A 268 8.99 8.00 -24.44
CA LEU A 268 8.94 6.69 -25.09
C LEU A 268 10.29 5.98 -24.98
N ASN A 269 10.32 4.86 -24.25
CA ASN A 269 11.51 4.03 -24.06
C ASN A 269 12.76 4.79 -23.56
N PRO A 270 12.67 5.58 -22.45
CA PRO A 270 13.88 6.08 -21.81
C PRO A 270 14.79 4.90 -21.38
N PRO A 271 16.12 5.08 -21.32
CA PRO A 271 17.04 4.02 -20.94
C PRO A 271 16.68 3.39 -19.60
N LEU A 272 16.57 2.06 -19.54
CA LEU A 272 16.14 1.35 -18.33
C LEU A 272 17.13 1.45 -17.15
N ASP A 273 18.38 1.80 -17.43
CA ASP A 273 19.48 2.05 -16.50
C ASP A 273 19.57 3.51 -16.03
N SER A 274 18.76 4.42 -16.59
CA SER A 274 18.73 5.84 -16.21
C SER A 274 17.94 6.09 -14.91
N ASP A 275 18.23 7.21 -14.25
CA ASP A 275 17.62 7.58 -12.96
C ASP A 275 16.09 7.69 -13.03
N ILE A 276 15.52 8.12 -14.17
CA ILE A 276 14.06 8.17 -14.35
C ILE A 276 13.41 6.77 -14.30
N MET A 277 14.17 5.70 -14.55
CA MET A 277 13.70 4.31 -14.52
C MET A 277 14.20 3.52 -13.30
N THR A 278 15.17 4.02 -12.55
CA THR A 278 15.68 3.36 -11.33
C THR A 278 15.15 3.99 -10.05
N GLU A 279 14.83 5.29 -10.06
CA GLU A 279 14.21 6.00 -8.93
C GLU A 279 12.70 6.17 -9.10
N GLU A 280 11.98 6.36 -7.99
CA GLU A 280 10.57 6.78 -8.03
C GLU A 280 10.46 8.20 -8.61
N ILE A 281 9.57 8.37 -9.59
CA ILE A 281 9.44 9.65 -10.28
C ILE A 281 8.76 10.67 -9.39
N PHE A 282 7.64 10.32 -8.74
CA PHE A 282 6.93 11.23 -7.82
C PHE A 282 6.72 12.65 -8.41
N GLY A 283 6.23 12.71 -9.65
CA GLY A 283 6.10 13.92 -10.45
C GLY A 283 5.46 13.65 -11.82
N PRO A 284 5.29 14.70 -12.66
CA PRO A 284 4.46 14.66 -13.85
C PRO A 284 5.15 14.08 -15.10
N LEU A 285 6.10 13.15 -14.92
CA LEU A 285 6.84 12.49 -16.01
C LEU A 285 6.36 11.05 -16.15
N LEU A 286 5.88 10.65 -17.32
CA LEU A 286 5.37 9.30 -17.58
C LEU A 286 6.19 8.59 -18.66
N PRO A 287 7.14 7.72 -18.28
CA PRO A 287 7.73 6.74 -19.17
C PRO A 287 6.70 5.74 -19.71
N ILE A 288 6.79 5.47 -20.99
CA ILE A 288 6.05 4.44 -21.72
C ILE A 288 7.10 3.47 -22.25
N ILE A 289 7.10 2.26 -21.71
CA ILE A 289 8.05 1.20 -22.02
C ILE A 289 7.36 0.18 -22.92
N THR A 290 7.95 -0.10 -24.07
CA THR A 290 7.40 -1.06 -25.02
C THR A 290 7.89 -2.48 -24.72
N VAL A 291 6.99 -3.44 -24.85
CA VAL A 291 7.28 -4.87 -24.81
C VAL A 291 6.90 -5.53 -26.13
N LYS A 292 7.49 -6.69 -26.44
CA LYS A 292 7.17 -7.41 -27.69
C LYS A 292 5.81 -8.09 -27.62
N LYS A 293 5.51 -8.68 -26.46
CA LYS A 293 4.21 -9.25 -26.12
C LYS A 293 3.80 -8.73 -24.76
N ILE A 294 2.51 -8.51 -24.55
CA ILE A 294 2.03 -7.96 -23.28
C ILE A 294 2.36 -8.88 -22.11
N GLU A 295 2.44 -10.20 -22.31
CA GLU A 295 2.83 -11.16 -21.29
C GLU A 295 4.26 -10.95 -20.78
N ASP A 296 5.14 -10.36 -21.59
CA ASP A 296 6.52 -10.04 -21.19
C ASP A 296 6.55 -8.95 -20.09
N SER A 297 5.44 -8.20 -19.92
CA SER A 297 5.27 -7.25 -18.82
C SER A 297 5.48 -7.94 -17.46
N ILE A 298 5.02 -9.18 -17.28
CA ILE A 298 5.18 -9.93 -16.03
C ILE A 298 6.66 -10.16 -15.74
N THR A 299 7.44 -10.56 -16.75
CA THR A 299 8.89 -10.74 -16.63
C THR A 299 9.58 -9.42 -16.30
N PHE A 300 9.17 -8.32 -16.94
CA PHE A 300 9.68 -6.98 -16.65
C PHE A 300 9.41 -6.60 -15.18
N LEU A 301 8.17 -6.78 -14.68
CA LEU A 301 7.80 -6.46 -13.30
C LEU A 301 8.58 -7.28 -12.29
N LYS A 302 8.80 -8.58 -12.53
CA LYS A 302 9.57 -9.46 -11.64
C LYS A 302 11.04 -9.06 -11.53
N SER A 303 11.58 -8.35 -12.51
CA SER A 303 12.95 -7.81 -12.47
C SER A 303 13.10 -6.54 -11.62
N LYS A 304 11.98 -5.93 -11.19
CA LYS A 304 11.96 -4.68 -10.45
C LYS A 304 11.58 -4.92 -8.97
N PRO A 305 11.92 -3.99 -8.06
CA PRO A 305 11.42 -4.04 -6.70
C PRO A 305 9.89 -4.08 -6.66
N LYS A 306 9.34 -4.81 -5.70
CA LYS A 306 7.89 -4.96 -5.50
C LYS A 306 7.23 -3.58 -5.30
N PRO A 307 6.27 -3.19 -6.16
CA PRO A 307 5.63 -1.88 -6.06
C PRO A 307 4.51 -1.87 -5.01
N LEU A 308 4.05 -0.68 -4.66
CA LEU A 308 2.90 -0.46 -3.78
C LEU A 308 1.60 -0.83 -4.49
N ALA A 309 1.47 -0.46 -5.77
CA ALA A 309 0.35 -0.83 -6.61
C ALA A 309 0.82 -1.32 -7.99
N ILE A 310 0.10 -2.28 -8.56
CA ILE A 310 0.14 -2.64 -9.98
C ILE A 310 -1.20 -2.26 -10.58
N TYR A 311 -1.17 -1.60 -11.74
CA TYR A 311 -2.35 -1.31 -12.55
C TYR A 311 -2.29 -2.13 -13.83
N ALA A 312 -3.43 -2.66 -14.28
CA ALA A 312 -3.52 -3.36 -15.55
C ALA A 312 -4.86 -3.09 -16.24
N PHE A 313 -4.78 -2.47 -17.42
CA PHE A 313 -5.91 -2.26 -18.32
C PHE A 313 -5.95 -3.40 -19.34
N THR A 314 -6.77 -4.40 -19.04
CA THR A 314 -6.91 -5.64 -19.82
C THR A 314 -8.29 -6.26 -19.64
N ARG A 315 -8.77 -6.94 -20.68
CA ARG A 315 -9.92 -7.84 -20.65
C ARG A 315 -9.54 -9.31 -20.63
N ASN A 316 -8.27 -9.62 -20.85
CA ASN A 316 -7.76 -10.98 -20.90
C ASN A 316 -7.70 -11.59 -19.49
N GLU A 317 -8.65 -12.47 -19.16
CA GLU A 317 -8.74 -13.14 -17.87
C GLU A 317 -7.51 -14.01 -17.55
N LYS A 318 -6.85 -14.56 -18.59
CA LYS A 318 -5.61 -15.30 -18.41
C LYS A 318 -4.49 -14.36 -17.96
N LEU A 319 -4.37 -13.18 -18.58
CA LEU A 319 -3.39 -12.18 -18.16
C LEU A 319 -3.67 -11.68 -16.74
N LYS A 320 -4.93 -11.39 -16.39
CA LYS A 320 -5.31 -10.98 -15.02
C LYS A 320 -4.87 -12.00 -13.98
N ARG A 321 -5.17 -13.28 -14.21
CA ARG A 321 -4.78 -14.38 -13.32
C ARG A 321 -3.27 -14.47 -13.16
N ARG A 322 -2.53 -14.42 -14.28
CA ARG A 322 -1.06 -14.47 -14.27
C ARG A 322 -0.46 -13.27 -13.53
N ILE A 323 -1.01 -12.07 -13.67
CA ILE A 323 -0.57 -10.90 -12.90
C ILE A 323 -0.75 -11.16 -11.39
N ILE A 324 -1.90 -11.68 -10.96
CA ILE A 324 -2.15 -11.98 -9.54
C ILE A 324 -1.20 -13.06 -9.01
N GLU A 325 -1.00 -14.14 -9.78
CA GLU A 325 -0.26 -15.33 -9.32
C GLU A 325 1.26 -15.20 -9.46
N GLU A 326 1.75 -14.47 -10.47
CA GLU A 326 3.17 -14.43 -10.83
C GLU A 326 3.89 -13.14 -10.37
N THR A 327 3.16 -12.13 -9.88
CA THR A 327 3.74 -10.87 -9.38
C THR A 327 3.49 -10.66 -7.89
N SER A 328 4.13 -9.64 -7.30
CA SER A 328 3.97 -9.31 -5.88
C SER A 328 4.00 -7.80 -5.71
N SER A 329 2.91 -7.25 -5.17
CA SER A 329 2.70 -5.83 -4.88
C SER A 329 1.81 -5.65 -3.65
N GLY A 330 1.67 -4.42 -3.17
CA GLY A 330 0.71 -4.10 -2.11
C GLY A 330 -0.73 -4.32 -2.55
N SER A 331 -1.07 -3.82 -3.75
CA SER A 331 -2.35 -4.05 -4.40
C SER A 331 -2.22 -4.27 -5.90
N VAL A 332 -3.26 -4.83 -6.51
CA VAL A 332 -3.46 -4.90 -7.96
C VAL A 332 -4.84 -4.34 -8.28
N THR A 333 -4.93 -3.40 -9.21
CA THR A 333 -6.21 -2.85 -9.68
C THR A 333 -6.32 -3.06 -11.18
N PHE A 334 -7.42 -3.70 -11.60
CA PHE A 334 -7.71 -3.91 -13.02
C PHE A 334 -8.64 -2.82 -13.55
N ASN A 335 -8.31 -2.29 -14.73
CA ASN A 335 -9.09 -1.32 -15.49
C ASN A 335 -9.40 0.00 -14.76
N ASP A 336 -8.72 0.28 -13.65
CA ASP A 336 -8.77 1.56 -12.94
C ASP A 336 -7.44 1.78 -12.19
N ALA A 337 -7.25 2.97 -11.63
CA ALA A 337 -6.07 3.31 -10.86
C ALA A 337 -6.37 4.28 -9.72
N ILE A 338 -5.61 4.19 -8.63
CA ILE A 338 -5.76 4.96 -7.37
C ILE A 338 -7.05 4.65 -6.59
N VAL A 339 -8.17 4.32 -7.24
CA VAL A 339 -9.48 4.12 -6.59
C VAL A 339 -9.49 3.10 -5.46
N GLN A 340 -8.57 2.13 -5.46
CA GLN A 340 -8.43 1.17 -4.37
C GLN A 340 -8.11 1.84 -3.02
N TYR A 341 -7.46 3.01 -3.03
CA TYR A 341 -7.18 3.79 -1.82
C TYR A 341 -8.47 4.24 -1.11
N GLY A 342 -9.55 4.47 -1.85
CA GLY A 342 -10.83 4.92 -1.29
C GLY A 342 -11.70 3.80 -0.69
N LEU A 343 -11.25 2.54 -0.74
CA LEU A 343 -12.00 1.39 -0.26
C LEU A 343 -11.51 1.00 1.15
N ASP A 344 -12.35 1.22 2.16
CA ASP A 344 -12.03 0.92 3.57
C ASP A 344 -12.10 -0.58 3.93
N SER A 345 -12.68 -1.39 3.05
CA SER A 345 -12.83 -2.84 3.18
C SER A 345 -11.61 -3.63 2.71
N ILE A 346 -10.67 -3.00 2.02
CA ILE A 346 -9.40 -3.62 1.61
C ILE A 346 -8.23 -3.05 2.41
N PRO A 347 -7.22 -3.87 2.72
CA PRO A 347 -6.04 -3.37 3.41
C PRO A 347 -5.21 -2.51 2.46
N PHE A 348 -4.78 -1.34 2.93
CA PHE A 348 -3.80 -0.52 2.23
C PHE A 348 -2.43 -0.69 2.90
N GLY A 349 -1.44 -1.14 2.12
CA GLY A 349 -0.07 -1.26 2.56
C GLY A 349 0.84 -1.91 1.53
N GLY A 350 2.14 -1.68 1.67
CA GLY A 350 3.17 -2.23 0.78
C GLY A 350 3.60 -3.67 1.08
N VAL A 351 4.54 -4.17 0.27
CA VAL A 351 5.24 -5.44 0.48
C VAL A 351 6.70 -5.33 0.07
N GLY A 352 7.62 -5.73 0.96
CA GLY A 352 9.05 -5.67 0.68
C GLY A 352 9.55 -4.22 0.56
N HIS A 353 9.98 -3.79 -0.62
CA HIS A 353 10.55 -2.44 -0.81
C HIS A 353 9.51 -1.33 -0.66
N SER A 354 8.27 -1.58 -1.09
CA SER A 354 7.16 -0.62 -0.97
C SER A 354 6.58 -0.52 0.44
N GLY A 355 7.04 -1.34 1.38
CA GLY A 355 6.60 -1.28 2.77
C GLY A 355 6.15 -2.60 3.38
N PHE A 356 5.59 -2.51 4.58
CA PHE A 356 4.92 -3.60 5.29
C PHE A 356 4.09 -3.04 6.46
N GLY A 357 3.09 -3.81 6.89
CA GLY A 357 2.00 -3.28 7.71
C GLY A 357 0.89 -2.78 6.78
N GLN A 358 -0.36 -2.88 7.24
CA GLN A 358 -1.52 -2.52 6.45
C GLN A 358 -2.56 -1.83 7.32
N TYR A 359 -3.09 -0.70 6.85
CA TYR A 359 -4.13 0.07 7.52
C TYR A 359 -5.33 0.31 6.58
N HIS A 360 -6.16 1.30 6.92
CA HIS A 360 -7.53 1.59 6.46
C HIS A 360 -8.59 0.82 7.25
N GLY A 361 -9.71 1.49 7.54
CA GLY A 361 -10.87 0.92 8.20
C GLY A 361 -10.52 0.00 9.38
N LYS A 362 -10.98 -1.26 9.31
CA LYS A 362 -10.72 -2.30 10.31
C LYS A 362 -9.23 -2.65 10.43
N TYR A 363 -8.47 -2.60 9.33
CA TYR A 363 -7.05 -2.94 9.33
C TYR A 363 -6.23 -1.94 10.13
N SER A 364 -6.60 -0.65 10.18
CA SER A 364 -5.98 0.31 11.09
C SER A 364 -6.14 -0.12 12.55
N PHE A 365 -7.36 -0.49 12.95
CA PHE A 365 -7.62 -0.96 14.31
C PHE A 365 -6.81 -2.22 14.62
N GLU A 366 -6.73 -3.18 13.70
CA GLU A 366 -5.92 -4.39 13.87
C GLU A 366 -4.41 -4.09 13.91
N MET A 367 -3.91 -3.13 13.13
CA MET A 367 -2.49 -2.76 13.08
C MET A 367 -1.99 -2.16 14.41
N PHE A 368 -2.83 -1.36 15.06
CA PHE A 368 -2.55 -0.68 16.33
C PHE A 368 -3.04 -1.46 17.57
N SER A 369 -3.34 -2.74 17.40
CA SER A 369 -3.85 -3.63 18.44
C SER A 369 -2.96 -4.84 18.64
N HIS A 370 -2.83 -5.31 19.89
CA HIS A 370 -2.25 -6.61 20.19
C HIS A 370 -3.35 -7.69 20.30
N LYS A 371 -3.29 -8.71 19.45
CA LYS A 371 -4.19 -9.87 19.50
C LYS A 371 -3.72 -10.86 20.57
N LYS A 372 -4.14 -10.66 21.83
CA LYS A 372 -3.77 -11.51 22.97
C LYS A 372 -4.58 -12.81 23.00
N ALA A 373 -3.90 -13.94 22.85
CA ALA A 373 -4.52 -15.24 23.07
C ALA A 373 -4.69 -15.52 24.57
N VAL A 374 -5.92 -15.86 25.00
CA VAL A 374 -6.25 -16.24 26.37
C VAL A 374 -6.88 -17.64 26.36
N LEU A 375 -6.19 -18.59 26.99
CA LEU A 375 -6.68 -19.95 27.17
C LEU A 375 -7.07 -20.15 28.64
N LYS A 376 -8.34 -20.45 28.90
CA LYS A 376 -8.84 -20.82 30.23
C LYS A 376 -9.24 -22.29 30.25
N ARG A 377 -8.53 -23.09 31.04
CA ARG A 377 -8.85 -24.51 31.28
C ARG A 377 -9.50 -24.72 32.65
N SER A 378 -10.38 -25.71 32.71
CA SER A 378 -10.91 -26.25 33.96
C SER A 378 -9.92 -27.27 34.56
N PHE A 379 -10.01 -27.48 35.88
CA PHE A 379 -9.28 -28.53 36.59
C PHE A 379 -9.91 -29.93 36.46
N LEU A 380 -11.07 -30.06 35.78
CA LEU A 380 -11.81 -31.33 35.71
C LEU A 380 -11.22 -32.38 34.77
N ILE A 381 -10.59 -31.97 33.66
CA ILE A 381 -10.06 -32.88 32.64
C ILE A 381 -8.56 -32.68 32.51
N GLU A 382 -7.81 -33.73 32.81
CA GLU A 382 -6.37 -33.75 32.81
C GLU A 382 -5.81 -34.65 31.69
N PHE A 383 -4.80 -34.15 30.97
CA PHE A 383 -4.15 -34.88 29.89
C PHE A 383 -2.94 -35.64 30.44
N LEU A 384 -3.19 -36.79 31.08
CA LEU A 384 -2.17 -37.55 31.82
C LEU A 384 -0.93 -37.90 30.99
N PHE A 385 -1.07 -38.04 29.67
CA PHE A 385 0.03 -38.34 28.75
C PHE A 385 1.09 -37.22 28.66
N ARG A 386 0.81 -36.01 29.17
CA ARG A 386 1.81 -34.93 29.27
C ARG A 386 2.80 -35.14 30.42
N TYR A 387 2.48 -36.01 31.38
CA TYR A 387 3.26 -36.22 32.59
C TYR A 387 4.14 -37.47 32.52
N PRO A 388 5.36 -37.41 33.08
CA PRO A 388 6.24 -38.57 33.19
C PRO A 388 5.69 -39.63 34.17
N PRO A 389 6.18 -40.88 34.10
CA PRO A 389 7.09 -41.39 33.08
C PRO A 389 6.39 -41.52 31.73
N TRP A 390 7.11 -41.27 30.63
CA TRP A 390 6.59 -41.41 29.27
C TRP A 390 6.93 -42.79 28.72
N ASP A 391 5.91 -43.66 28.65
CA ASP A 391 5.97 -44.92 27.93
C ASP A 391 5.55 -44.74 26.46
N GLU A 392 5.68 -45.79 25.67
CA GLU A 392 5.30 -45.78 24.25
C GLU A 392 3.84 -45.38 24.02
N SER A 393 2.93 -45.68 24.96
CA SER A 393 1.53 -45.30 24.85
C SER A 393 1.34 -43.79 24.99
N LYS A 394 1.97 -43.16 26.00
CA LYS A 394 1.95 -41.70 26.17
C LYS A 394 2.66 -40.97 25.05
N ILE A 395 3.80 -41.49 24.58
CA ILE A 395 4.50 -40.94 23.41
C ILE A 395 3.64 -41.09 22.14
N GLY A 396 2.94 -42.20 21.97
CA GLY A 396 1.96 -42.41 20.89
C GLY A 396 0.85 -41.36 20.92
N MET A 397 0.25 -41.12 22.09
CA MET A 397 -0.75 -40.06 22.28
C MET A 397 -0.20 -38.66 21.97
N LEU A 398 1.00 -38.32 22.44
CA LEU A 398 1.66 -37.06 22.09
C LEU A 398 1.90 -36.94 20.58
N ARG A 399 2.29 -38.02 19.90
CA ARG A 399 2.49 -38.05 18.45
C ARG A 399 1.20 -37.74 17.70
N HIS A 400 0.05 -38.25 18.16
CA HIS A 400 -1.24 -37.91 17.59
C HIS A 400 -1.60 -36.43 17.79
N VAL A 401 -1.31 -35.85 18.97
CA VAL A 401 -1.47 -34.40 19.21
C VAL A 401 -0.62 -33.58 18.25
N TYR A 402 0.68 -33.87 18.12
CA TYR A 402 1.60 -33.13 17.24
C TYR A 402 1.31 -33.34 15.75
N ARG A 403 0.67 -34.45 15.37
CA ARG A 403 0.19 -34.71 14.00
C ARG A 403 -1.19 -34.13 13.73
N PHE A 404 -1.82 -33.50 14.73
CA PHE A 404 -3.21 -33.05 14.68
C PHE A 404 -4.20 -34.18 14.31
N ASP A 405 -3.83 -35.44 14.62
CA ASP A 405 -4.64 -36.64 14.39
C ASP A 405 -5.54 -36.89 15.60
N TYR A 406 -6.57 -36.06 15.72
CA TYR A 406 -7.47 -36.10 16.87
C TYR A 406 -8.34 -37.36 16.92
N VAL A 407 -8.55 -38.02 15.78
CA VAL A 407 -9.29 -39.29 15.71
C VAL A 407 -8.48 -40.38 16.39
N SER A 408 -7.22 -40.55 15.99
CA SER A 408 -6.35 -41.55 16.63
C SER A 408 -6.05 -41.19 18.09
N LEU A 409 -5.95 -39.90 18.43
CA LEU A 409 -5.84 -39.46 19.82
C LEU A 409 -7.06 -39.90 20.65
N PHE A 410 -8.27 -39.68 20.13
CA PHE A 410 -9.49 -40.10 20.81
C PHE A 410 -9.54 -41.62 20.98
N LEU A 411 -9.24 -42.37 19.91
CA LEU A 411 -9.19 -43.84 19.96
C LEU A 411 -8.15 -44.36 20.97
N ALA A 412 -6.99 -43.70 21.07
CA ALA A 412 -5.97 -44.02 22.06
C ALA A 412 -6.44 -43.70 23.49
N LEU A 413 -7.15 -42.58 23.70
CA LEU A 413 -7.71 -42.19 25.00
C LEU A 413 -8.79 -43.17 25.52
N ILE A 414 -9.56 -43.78 24.62
CA ILE A 414 -10.57 -44.79 24.98
C ILE A 414 -10.05 -46.23 24.89
N GLY A 415 -8.75 -46.43 24.64
CA GLY A 415 -8.10 -47.74 24.63
C GLY A 415 -8.41 -48.61 23.40
N LEU A 416 -8.98 -48.04 22.33
CA LEU A 416 -9.33 -48.76 21.09
C LEU A 416 -8.19 -48.80 20.05
N ARG A 417 -7.08 -48.12 20.31
CA ARG A 417 -5.86 -48.17 19.49
C ARG A 417 -4.64 -48.05 20.40
N ARG A 418 -3.71 -49.01 20.32
CA ARG A 418 -2.40 -48.92 21.00
C ARG A 418 -1.38 -48.24 20.09
#